data_AF-A0A967GXF5-F1
#
_entry.id   AF-A0A967GXF5-F1
#
_cell.length_a   1.000
_cell.length_b   1.000
_cell.length_c   1.000
_cell.angle_alpha   90.00
_cell.angle_beta   90.00
_cell.angle_gamma   90.00
#
_symmetry.space_group_name_H-M   'P 1'
#
loop_
_entity.id
_entity.type
_entity.pdbx_description
1 polymer ?
#
loop_
_entity_poly.entity_id
_entity_poly.type
_entity_poly.pdbx_seq_one_letter_code
_entity_poly.pdbx_strand_id
1 'polypeptide(L)'
;MNMLSHDYREVPAEPAGEGITVRWMIGRPEGAPNFAMRVIEFAPGAVFARHQHPYEHEIFVLEGEGVAEGLEGEVPMRPGVALYVPPDEPHGYRNTGAGCLRFICVIPHLEE
;
A
#
# COMPACT_ATOMS: atom_id res chain seq x y z
N MET A 1 13.70 23.02 2.59
CA MET A 1 12.67 22.23 3.30
C MET A 1 13.20 21.87 4.67
N ASN A 2 12.34 21.89 5.68
CA ASN A 2 12.68 21.43 7.02
C ASN A 2 12.30 19.95 7.17
N MET A 3 12.86 19.28 8.18
CA MET A 3 12.50 17.91 8.51
C MET A 3 11.00 17.83 8.85
N LEU A 4 10.32 16.84 8.27
CA LEU A 4 8.90 16.57 8.47
C LEU A 4 8.71 15.36 9.40
N SER A 5 7.68 15.41 10.24
CA SER A 5 7.27 14.29 11.09
C SER A 5 5.75 14.34 11.24
N HIS A 6 5.06 13.28 10.79
CA HIS A 6 3.62 13.11 10.92
C HIS A 6 3.31 11.79 11.62
N ASP A 7 2.37 11.81 12.56
CA ASP A 7 1.72 10.58 13.00
C ASP A 7 0.72 10.14 11.92
N TYR A 8 0.79 8.89 11.47
CA TYR A 8 -0.13 8.40 10.43
C TYR A 8 -1.61 8.51 10.84
N ARG A 9 -1.90 8.51 12.15
CA ARG A 9 -3.26 8.64 12.68
C ARG A 9 -3.84 10.04 12.45
N GLU A 10 -2.98 11.04 12.27
CA GLU A 10 -3.37 12.43 12.02
C GLU A 10 -3.59 12.72 10.53
N VAL A 11 -3.05 11.89 9.63
CA VAL A 11 -3.29 11.99 8.17
C VAL A 11 -4.65 11.36 7.85
N PRO A 12 -5.59 12.07 7.21
CA PRO A 12 -6.91 11.54 6.90
C PRO A 12 -6.86 10.20 6.14
N ALA A 13 -7.72 9.27 6.53
CA ALA A 13 -7.96 8.04 5.79
C ALA A 13 -8.99 8.28 4.68
N GLU A 14 -8.61 8.01 3.44
CA GLU A 14 -9.46 8.10 2.27
C GLU A 14 -9.96 6.69 1.89
N PRO A 15 -11.25 6.51 1.54
CA PRO A 15 -11.74 5.24 1.04
C PRO A 15 -11.07 4.86 -0.28
N ALA A 16 -10.58 3.62 -0.37
CA ALA A 16 -9.94 3.05 -1.57
C ALA A 16 -10.66 1.80 -2.09
N GLY A 17 -11.76 1.40 -1.45
CA GLY A 17 -12.54 0.20 -1.73
C GLY A 17 -13.38 -0.20 -0.53
N GLU A 18 -14.22 -1.23 -0.68
CA GLU A 18 -15.01 -1.74 0.44
C GLU A 18 -14.08 -2.31 1.53
N GLY A 19 -14.08 -1.67 2.70
CA GLY A 19 -13.21 -2.05 3.82
C GLY A 19 -11.72 -1.72 3.61
N ILE A 20 -11.40 -0.84 2.65
CA ILE A 20 -10.01 -0.45 2.36
C ILE A 20 -9.87 1.07 2.49
N THR A 21 -8.83 1.50 3.18
CA THR A 21 -8.47 2.93 3.28
C THR A 21 -7.02 3.17 2.94
N VAL A 22 -6.74 4.34 2.36
CA VAL A 22 -5.39 4.83 2.08
C VAL A 22 -5.14 6.14 2.84
N ARG A 23 -3.92 6.31 3.36
CA ARG A 23 -3.41 7.56 3.92
C ARG A 23 -2.19 7.98 3.11
N TRP A 24 -2.26 9.12 2.45
CA TRP A 24 -1.14 9.69 1.68
C TRP A 24 -0.19 10.40 2.64
N MET A 25 0.90 9.72 3.02
CA MET A 25 1.75 10.15 4.13
C MET A 25 2.76 11.22 3.72
N ILE A 26 3.48 10.97 2.62
CA ILE A 26 4.54 11.85 2.12
C ILE A 26 4.49 11.79 0.60
N GLY A 27 4.26 12.91 -0.07
CA GLY A 27 4.29 13.04 -1.53
C GLY A 27 4.69 14.44 -2.00
N ARG A 28 4.22 14.85 -3.18
CA ARG A 28 4.48 16.20 -3.71
C ARG A 28 4.02 17.32 -2.77
N PRO A 29 2.86 17.24 -2.09
CA PRO A 29 2.42 18.30 -1.18
C PRO A 29 3.39 18.53 0.00
N GLU A 30 4.06 17.47 0.45
CA GLU A 30 5.09 17.50 1.50
C GLU A 30 6.50 17.81 0.95
N GLY A 31 6.64 17.93 -0.37
CA GLY A 31 7.89 18.27 -1.06
C GLY A 31 8.80 17.08 -1.38
N ALA A 32 8.32 15.83 -1.27
CA ALA A 32 9.08 14.67 -1.70
C ALA A 32 9.16 14.62 -3.24
N PRO A 33 10.37 14.60 -3.84
CA PRO A 33 10.52 14.86 -5.28
C PRO A 33 10.20 13.67 -6.17
N ASN A 34 10.32 12.44 -5.67
CA ASN A 34 10.36 11.24 -6.51
C ASN A 34 9.19 10.28 -6.27
N PHE A 35 8.81 10.09 -5.00
CA PHE A 35 7.89 9.04 -4.60
C PHE A 35 6.78 9.57 -3.71
N ALA A 36 5.64 8.88 -3.73
CA ALA A 36 4.59 8.99 -2.75
C ALA A 36 4.59 7.76 -1.83
N MET A 37 4.69 8.00 -0.52
CA MET A 37 4.52 6.99 0.52
C MET A 37 3.06 6.97 0.98
N ARG A 38 2.48 5.77 1.03
CA ARG A 38 1.11 5.52 1.47
C ARG A 38 1.10 4.50 2.59
N VAL A 39 0.17 4.66 3.53
CA VAL A 39 -0.24 3.58 4.44
C VAL A 39 -1.61 3.08 3.97
N ILE A 40 -1.72 1.78 3.74
CA ILE A 40 -2.97 1.15 3.30
C ILE A 40 -3.43 0.17 4.37
N GLU A 41 -4.72 0.24 4.70
CA GLU A 41 -5.37 -0.55 5.74
C GLU A 41 -6.55 -1.31 5.14
N PHE A 42 -6.64 -2.59 5.48
CA PHE A 42 -7.69 -3.50 5.04
C PHE A 42 -8.43 -4.05 6.26
N ALA A 43 -9.75 -3.90 6.28
CA ALA A 43 -10.61 -4.62 7.21
C ALA A 43 -10.56 -6.14 6.95
N PRO A 44 -10.94 -6.99 7.93
CA PRO A 44 -11.00 -8.43 7.74
C PRO A 44 -11.82 -8.82 6.49
N GLY A 45 -11.25 -9.65 5.64
CA GLY A 45 -11.88 -10.12 4.40
C GLY A 45 -11.92 -9.10 3.25
N ALA A 46 -11.44 -7.87 3.43
CA ALA A 46 -11.40 -6.88 2.36
C ALA A 46 -10.46 -7.33 1.22
N VAL A 47 -10.87 -7.03 -0.02
CA VAL A 47 -10.17 -7.42 -1.25
C VAL A 47 -9.95 -6.20 -2.13
N PHE A 48 -8.69 -5.92 -2.45
CA PHE A 48 -8.32 -4.99 -3.51
C PHE A 48 -8.21 -5.80 -4.80
N ALA A 49 -9.16 -5.59 -5.70
CA ALA A 49 -9.24 -6.33 -6.95
C ALA A 49 -7.96 -6.20 -7.78
N ARG A 50 -7.68 -7.25 -8.55
CA ARG A 50 -6.50 -7.32 -9.40
C ARG A 50 -6.49 -6.19 -10.43
N HIS A 51 -5.39 -5.46 -10.52
CA HIS A 51 -5.17 -4.35 -11.45
C HIS A 51 -3.69 -4.28 -11.85
N GLN A 52 -3.35 -3.38 -12.77
CA GLN A 52 -1.97 -3.19 -13.25
C GLN A 52 -1.74 -1.73 -13.64
N HIS A 53 -0.47 -1.33 -13.64
CA HIS A 53 -0.03 0.00 -14.06
C HIS A 53 1.48 0.00 -14.35
N PRO A 54 1.98 0.97 -15.15
CA PRO A 54 3.36 0.98 -15.66
C PRO A 54 4.39 1.51 -14.65
N TYR A 55 4.14 1.30 -13.36
CA TYR A 55 5.03 1.68 -12.26
C TYR A 55 5.03 0.60 -11.18
N GLU A 56 6.15 0.50 -10.47
CA GLU A 56 6.37 -0.47 -9.42
C GLU A 56 5.65 -0.13 -8.11
N HIS A 57 5.41 -1.15 -7.28
CA HIS A 57 5.14 -0.97 -5.86
C HIS A 57 6.30 -1.52 -5.03
N GLU A 58 6.76 -0.71 -4.08
CA GLU A 58 7.60 -1.17 -2.97
C GLU A 58 6.76 -1.22 -1.69
N ILE A 59 6.56 -2.41 -1.14
CA ILE A 59 5.64 -2.64 -0.03
C ILE A 59 6.39 -3.20 1.18
N PHE A 60 6.03 -2.73 2.37
CA PHE A 60 6.47 -3.32 3.63
C PHE A 60 5.30 -3.50 4.59
N VAL A 61 5.08 -4.74 5.04
CA VAL A 61 3.92 -5.10 5.86
C VAL A 61 4.20 -4.79 7.34
N LEU A 62 3.28 -4.05 7.96
CA LEU A 62 3.39 -3.57 9.35
C LEU A 62 2.57 -4.43 10.32
N GLU A 63 1.36 -4.83 9.94
CA GLU A 63 0.40 -5.54 10.80
C GLU A 63 -0.46 -6.50 9.98
N GLY A 64 -0.94 -7.57 10.62
CA GLY A 64 -1.99 -8.44 10.08
C GLY A 64 -1.49 -9.57 9.18
N GLU A 65 -2.43 -10.28 8.59
CA GLU A 65 -2.17 -11.45 7.74
C GLU A 65 -2.99 -11.34 6.46
N GLY A 66 -2.35 -11.56 5.33
CA GLY A 66 -2.99 -11.48 4.03
C GLY A 66 -2.19 -12.15 2.94
N VAL A 67 -2.60 -11.90 1.70
CA VAL A 67 -1.88 -12.32 0.51
C VAL A 67 -1.84 -11.18 -0.51
N ALA A 68 -0.75 -11.12 -1.26
CA ALA A 68 -0.71 -10.40 -2.53
C ALA A 68 -0.84 -11.43 -3.65
N GLU A 69 -1.73 -11.16 -4.61
CA GLU A 69 -1.94 -11.98 -5.79
C GLU A 69 -1.06 -11.43 -6.92
N GLY A 70 -0.19 -12.26 -7.52
CA GLY A 70 0.66 -11.92 -8.67
C GLY A 70 0.45 -12.88 -9.85
N LEU A 71 1.31 -12.86 -10.86
CA LEU A 71 1.20 -13.78 -12.01
C LEU A 71 1.50 -15.24 -11.64
N GLU A 72 2.45 -15.44 -10.73
CA GLU A 72 2.91 -16.77 -10.31
C GLU A 72 2.07 -17.37 -9.17
N GLY A 73 1.05 -16.64 -8.70
CA GLY A 73 0.15 -17.06 -7.63
C GLY A 73 0.14 -16.07 -6.46
N GLU A 74 -0.27 -16.57 -5.30
CA GLU A 74 -0.35 -15.78 -4.06
C GLU A 74 0.98 -15.83 -3.30
N VAL A 75 1.42 -14.67 -2.80
CA VAL A 75 2.53 -14.56 -1.84
C VAL A 75 2.02 -14.03 -0.50
N PRO A 76 2.52 -14.55 0.63
CA PRO A 76 2.01 -14.18 1.95
C PRO A 76 2.42 -12.75 2.34
N MET A 77 1.47 -12.01 2.91
CA MET A 77 1.69 -10.72 3.55
C MET A 77 1.56 -10.88 5.07
N ARG A 78 2.64 -10.59 5.80
CA ARG A 78 2.68 -10.59 7.27
C ARG A 78 3.78 -9.65 7.77
N PRO A 79 3.77 -9.20 9.05
CA PRO A 79 4.71 -8.19 9.53
C PRO A 79 6.17 -8.55 9.25
N GLY A 80 6.92 -7.56 8.76
CA GLY A 80 8.33 -7.72 8.42
C GLY A 80 8.61 -8.26 7.01
N VAL A 81 7.58 -8.59 6.22
CA VAL A 81 7.75 -8.97 4.82
C VAL A 81 7.77 -7.73 3.93
N ALA A 82 8.77 -7.67 3.05
CA ALA A 82 8.83 -6.71 1.95
C ALA A 82 8.35 -7.39 0.65
N LEU A 83 7.61 -6.66 -0.18
CA LEU A 83 7.18 -7.10 -1.51
C LEU A 83 7.63 -6.07 -2.54
N TYR A 84 8.07 -6.57 -3.69
CA TYR A 84 8.29 -5.78 -4.90
C TYR A 84 7.27 -6.25 -5.95
N VAL A 85 6.48 -5.32 -6.46
CA VAL A 85 5.60 -5.56 -7.61
C VAL A 85 6.19 -4.82 -8.80
N PRO A 86 6.71 -5.53 -9.82
CA PRO A 86 7.26 -4.88 -11.01
C PRO A 86 6.22 -4.03 -11.75
N PRO A 87 6.67 -3.03 -12.54
CA PRO A 87 5.80 -2.37 -13.50
C PRO A 87 5.05 -3.37 -14.38
N ASP A 88 3.79 -3.08 -14.66
CA ASP A 88 2.87 -3.87 -15.48
C ASP A 88 2.54 -5.28 -14.95
N GLU A 89 3.07 -5.71 -13.80
CA GLU A 89 2.63 -6.96 -13.17
C GLU A 89 1.20 -6.82 -12.64
N PRO A 90 0.22 -7.60 -13.14
CA PRO A 90 -1.13 -7.55 -12.60
C PRO A 90 -1.15 -8.10 -11.18
N HIS A 91 -1.67 -7.31 -10.24
CA HIS A 91 -1.60 -7.63 -8.83
C HIS A 91 -2.87 -7.23 -8.05
N GLY A 92 -3.13 -7.92 -6.95
CA GLY A 92 -4.23 -7.66 -6.02
C GLY A 92 -3.83 -7.96 -4.58
N TYR A 93 -4.65 -7.57 -3.61
CA TYR A 93 -4.36 -7.77 -2.19
C TYR A 93 -5.60 -8.22 -1.45
N ARG A 94 -5.45 -9.13 -0.49
CA ARG A 94 -6.56 -9.62 0.32
C ARG A 94 -6.15 -9.81 1.76
N ASN A 95 -6.97 -9.31 2.67
CA ASN A 95 -6.82 -9.61 4.10
C ASN A 95 -7.42 -10.98 4.40
N THR A 96 -6.60 -11.91 4.86
CA THR A 96 -7.00 -13.29 5.19
C THR A 96 -7.13 -13.52 6.69
N GLY A 97 -6.72 -12.54 7.50
CA GLY A 97 -6.78 -12.60 8.95
C GLY A 97 -8.10 -12.08 9.53
N ALA A 98 -8.21 -12.20 10.86
CA ALA A 98 -9.34 -11.68 11.62
C ALA A 98 -9.16 -10.21 12.09
N GLY A 99 -7.96 -9.64 11.92
CA GLY A 99 -7.61 -8.27 12.29
C GLY A 99 -7.34 -7.38 11.08
N CYS A 100 -6.83 -6.16 11.32
CA CYS A 100 -6.44 -5.26 10.23
C CYS A 100 -5.15 -5.75 9.57
N LEU A 101 -5.13 -5.79 8.24
CA LEU A 101 -3.89 -5.86 7.46
C LEU A 101 -3.45 -4.43 7.14
N ARG A 102 -2.23 -4.05 7.54
CA ARG A 102 -1.65 -2.73 7.29
C ARG A 102 -0.27 -2.85 6.67
N PHE A 103 -0.03 -2.08 5.62
CA PHE A 103 1.28 -2.00 5.00
C PHE A 103 1.58 -0.60 4.47
N ILE A 104 2.87 -0.31 4.33
CA ILE A 104 3.37 0.83 3.57
C ILE A 104 3.44 0.43 2.10
N CYS A 105 3.02 1.30 1.20
CA CYS A 105 3.23 1.17 -0.24
C CYS A 105 3.86 2.47 -0.77
N VAL A 106 5.03 2.36 -1.38
CA VAL A 106 5.72 3.46 -2.03
C VAL A 106 5.59 3.29 -3.54
N ILE A 107 5.25 4.39 -4.22
CA ILE A 107 5.16 4.46 -5.68
C ILE A 107 5.87 5.69 -6.21
N PRO A 108 6.37 5.67 -7.46
CA PRO A 108 6.83 6.88 -8.10
C PRO A 108 5.67 7.86 -8.29
N HIS A 109 6.00 9.15 -8.36
CA HIS A 109 5.02 10.12 -8.85
C HIS A 109 4.75 9.83 -10.31
N LEU A 110 3.47 9.71 -10.67
CA LEU A 110 3.08 9.63 -12.06
C LEU A 110 3.41 10.96 -12.74
N GLU A 111 3.97 10.87 -13.94
CA GLU A 111 4.08 12.04 -14.82
C GLU A 111 2.66 12.51 -15.15
N GLU A 112 2.44 13.83 -15.12
CA GLU A 112 1.16 14.45 -15.52
C GLU A 112 0.89 14.30 -17.02
#